data_AF-A0A6V7LMF1-F1
#
_entry.id   AF-A0A6V7LMF1-F1
#
_cell.length_a   1.000
_cell.length_b   1.000
_cell.length_c   1.000
_cell.angle_alpha   90.00
_cell.angle_beta   90.00
_cell.angle_gamma   90.00
#
_symmetry.space_group_name_H-M   'P 1'
#
loop_
_entity.id
_entity.type
_entity.pdbx_description
1 polymer ?
#
loop_
_entity_poly.entity_id
_entity_poly.type
_entity_poly.pdbx_seq_one_letter_code
_entity_poly.pdbx_strand_id
1 'polypeptide(L)'
;ALIDFLKTTNWERFTVLYESEDSLSRLRGILTEHASKDTPVTIRNLKSIRDPVSGKFDYRPALKEVAASTDFHIILDVDSMNLEEVITQANEFHLLGDYFNYIITCL
;
A
#
# COMPACT_ATOMS: atom_id res chain seq x y z
N ALA A 1 -13.84 0.90 -11.46
CA ALA A 1 -14.03 0.75 -10.00
C ALA A 1 -12.94 1.47 -9.20
N LEU A 2 -11.70 0.94 -9.09
CA LEU A 2 -10.61 1.62 -8.35
C LEU A 2 -10.25 2.99 -8.94
N ILE A 3 -10.12 3.07 -10.27
CA ILE A 3 -9.89 4.34 -10.98
C ILE A 3 -10.97 5.37 -10.64
N ASP A 4 -12.24 4.97 -10.68
CA ASP A 4 -13.37 5.87 -10.46
C ASP A 4 -13.42 6.36 -9.03
N PHE A 5 -13.05 5.51 -8.07
CA PHE A 5 -12.92 5.90 -6.67
C PHE A 5 -11.79 6.91 -6.48
N LEU A 6 -10.60 6.65 -7.03
CA LEU A 6 -9.47 7.60 -6.97
C LEU A 6 -9.82 8.96 -7.59
N LYS A 7 -10.60 8.97 -8.68
CA LYS A 7 -11.10 10.21 -9.31
C LYS A 7 -12.03 11.01 -8.38
N THR A 8 -12.77 10.34 -7.50
CA THR A 8 -13.71 11.00 -6.59
C THR A 8 -13.09 11.41 -5.26
N THR A 9 -11.95 10.84 -4.87
CA THR A 9 -11.38 11.05 -3.53
C THR A 9 -10.53 12.32 -3.41
N ASN A 10 -10.13 12.93 -4.53
CA ASN A 10 -9.36 14.18 -4.59
C ASN A 10 -8.13 14.20 -3.66
N TRP A 11 -7.45 13.06 -3.52
CA TRP A 11 -6.27 12.91 -2.68
C TRP A 11 -5.07 13.68 -3.25
N GLU A 12 -4.45 14.53 -2.43
CA GLU A 12 -3.31 15.37 -2.84
C GLU A 12 -2.00 14.57 -2.97
N ARG A 13 -1.88 13.48 -2.21
CA ARG A 13 -0.74 12.56 -2.25
C ARG A 13 -1.16 11.22 -1.71
N PHE A 14 -0.66 10.14 -2.29
CA PHE A 14 -0.89 8.81 -1.75
C PHE A 14 0.28 7.87 -2.02
N THR A 15 0.36 6.83 -1.19
CA THR A 15 1.38 5.79 -1.26
C THR A 15 0.74 4.47 -1.67
N VAL A 16 1.33 3.80 -2.66
CA VAL A 16 0.92 2.48 -3.13
C VAL A 16 1.91 1.45 -2.60
N LEU A 17 1.41 0.54 -1.77
CA LEU A 17 2.12 -0.62 -1.28
C LEU A 17 1.66 -1.85 -2.06
N TYR A 18 2.59 -2.53 -2.74
CA TYR A 18 2.25 -3.69 -3.59
C TYR A 18 3.13 -4.90 -3.27
N GLU A 19 2.55 -6.10 -3.29
CA GLU A 19 3.29 -7.35 -3.04
C GLU A 19 3.90 -7.94 -4.33
N SER A 20 3.17 -7.92 -5.45
CA SER A 20 3.59 -8.56 -6.72
C SER A 20 3.90 -7.56 -7.84
N GLU A 21 4.90 -7.85 -8.67
CA GLU A 21 5.21 -7.00 -9.84
C GLU A 21 4.09 -6.99 -10.89
N ASP A 22 3.32 -8.08 -10.99
CA ASP A 22 2.16 -8.16 -11.87
C ASP A 22 1.06 -7.20 -11.44
N SER A 23 0.88 -7.07 -10.12
CA SER A 23 -0.14 -6.22 -9.54
C SER A 23 0.26 -4.73 -9.64
N LEU A 24 1.56 -4.43 -9.47
CA LEU A 24 2.12 -3.13 -9.79
C LEU A 24 1.90 -2.73 -11.25
N SER A 25 2.12 -3.64 -12.20
CA SER A 25 2.00 -3.31 -13.63
C SER A 25 0.57 -2.88 -13.99
N ARG A 26 -0.42 -3.52 -13.38
CA ARG A 26 -1.84 -3.14 -13.50
C ARG A 26 -2.13 -1.80 -12.84
N LEU A 27 -1.63 -1.60 -11.62
CA LEU A 27 -1.78 -0.34 -10.89
C LEU A 27 -1.10 0.82 -11.62
N ARG A 28 0.07 0.62 -12.22
CA ARG A 28 0.76 1.65 -13.00
C ARG A 28 -0.08 2.13 -14.19
N GLY A 29 -0.81 1.25 -14.88
CA GLY A 29 -1.75 1.65 -15.92
C GLY A 29 -2.82 2.60 -15.37
N ILE A 30 -3.46 2.19 -14.28
CA ILE A 30 -4.47 2.97 -13.55
C ILE A 30 -3.93 4.32 -13.06
N LEU A 31 -2.73 4.32 -12.49
CA LEU A 31 -2.08 5.50 -11.93
C LEU A 31 -1.62 6.46 -13.02
N THR A 32 -1.15 5.97 -14.16
CA THR A 32 -0.72 6.82 -15.29
C THR A 32 -1.92 7.54 -15.92
N GLU A 33 -3.09 6.90 -15.96
CA GLU A 33 -4.34 7.56 -16.39
C GLU A 33 -4.86 8.60 -15.39
N HIS A 34 -4.53 8.45 -14.10
CA HIS A 34 -4.97 9.36 -13.03
C HIS A 34 -3.94 10.45 -12.69
N ALA A 35 -2.66 10.23 -12.97
CA ALA A 35 -1.57 11.13 -12.64
C ALA A 35 -1.66 12.42 -13.48
N SER A 36 -2.58 13.28 -13.08
CA SER A 36 -2.48 14.71 -13.31
C SER A 36 -1.17 15.16 -12.68
N LYS A 37 -0.43 16.07 -13.33
CA LYS A 37 0.93 16.48 -12.95
C LYS A 37 1.11 16.91 -11.48
N ASP A 38 0.02 17.19 -10.76
CA ASP A 38 0.02 17.77 -9.42
C ASP A 38 -0.19 16.78 -8.26
N THR A 39 -0.42 15.48 -8.52
CA THR A 39 -0.60 14.47 -7.46
C THR A 39 0.62 13.54 -7.37
N PRO A 40 1.59 13.79 -6.46
CA PRO A 40 2.71 12.88 -6.26
C PRO A 40 2.23 11.50 -5.80
N VAL A 41 2.67 10.47 -6.53
CA VAL A 41 2.41 9.06 -6.21
C VAL A 41 3.70 8.39 -5.76
N THR A 42 3.72 7.89 -4.53
CA THR A 42 4.85 7.11 -4.01
C THR A 42 4.55 5.63 -4.20
N ILE A 43 5.41 4.91 -4.93
CA ILE A 43 5.26 3.47 -5.15
C ILE A 43 6.30 2.73 -4.31
N ARG A 44 5.86 1.78 -3.48
CA ARG A 44 6.73 0.98 -2.62
C ARG A 44 6.36 -0.50 -2.74
N ASN A 45 7.37 -1.32 -2.98
CA ASN A 45 7.20 -2.76 -2.87
C ASN A 45 7.04 -3.11 -1.40
N LEU A 46 6.03 -3.91 -1.08
CA LEU A 46 5.84 -4.56 0.19
C LEU A 46 6.85 -5.72 0.26
N LYS A 47 8.14 -5.37 0.34
CA LYS A 47 9.26 -6.31 0.33
C LYS A 47 9.11 -7.23 1.51
N SER A 48 8.68 -8.47 1.24
CA SER A 48 8.58 -9.49 2.27
C SER A 48 9.87 -10.29 2.28
N ILE A 49 10.56 -10.24 3.42
CA ILE A 49 11.62 -11.21 3.68
C ILE A 49 10.96 -12.34 4.44
N ARG A 50 11.03 -13.55 3.90
CA ARG A 50 10.56 -14.72 4.63
C ARG A 50 11.51 -14.93 5.81
N ASP A 51 10.98 -14.78 7.02
CA ASP A 51 11.72 -15.04 8.23
C ASP A 51 12.12 -16.53 8.25
N PRO A 52 13.42 -16.86 8.28
CA PRO A 52 13.89 -18.23 8.18
C PRO A 52 13.56 -19.08 9.41
N VAL A 53 13.16 -18.46 10.54
CA VAL A 53 12.86 -19.12 11.81
C VAL A 53 11.37 -19.38 11.97
N SER A 54 10.53 -18.37 11.69
CA SER A 54 9.07 -18.45 11.83
C SER A 54 8.36 -18.86 10.55
N GLY A 55 9.01 -18.75 9.39
CA GLY A 55 8.43 -19.03 8.07
C GLY A 55 7.41 -17.98 7.59
N LYS A 56 7.21 -16.92 8.37
CA LYS A 56 6.28 -15.81 8.12
C LYS A 56 6.94 -14.73 7.28
N PHE A 57 6.14 -13.90 6.65
CA PHE A 57 6.64 -12.77 5.87
C PHE A 57 6.85 -11.55 6.78
N ASP A 58 8.03 -10.95 6.73
CA ASP A 58 8.34 -9.71 7.45
C ASP A 58 8.10 -8.49 6.54
N TYR A 59 7.02 -7.77 6.83
CA TYR A 59 6.59 -6.54 6.15
C TYR A 59 6.99 -5.28 6.91
N ARG A 60 7.54 -5.43 8.12
CA ARG A 60 7.90 -4.33 9.03
C ARG A 60 8.84 -3.30 8.40
N PRO A 61 9.83 -3.64 7.55
CA PRO A 61 10.68 -2.64 6.90
C PRO A 61 9.89 -1.65 6.03
N ALA A 62 9.01 -2.16 5.17
CA ALA A 62 8.20 -1.32 4.29
C ALA A 62 7.18 -0.48 5.09
N LEU A 63 6.54 -1.09 6.08
CA LEU A 63 5.59 -0.40 6.97
C LEU A 63 6.27 0.71 7.77
N LYS A 64 7.49 0.49 8.27
CA LYS A 64 8.26 1.50 9.00
C LYS A 64 8.62 2.70 8.12
N GLU A 65 8.91 2.50 6.84
CA GLU A 65 9.14 3.60 5.91
C GLU A 65 7.88 4.44 5.67
N VAL A 66 6.70 3.79 5.61
CA VAL A 66 5.42 4.48 5.49
C VAL A 66 5.07 5.22 6.77
N ALA A 67 5.31 4.62 7.94
CA ALA A 67 5.10 5.27 9.24
C ALA A 67 6.01 6.49 9.43
N ALA A 68 7.19 6.49 8.83
CA ALA A 68 8.10 7.63 8.81
C ALA A 68 7.72 8.68 7.73
N SER A 69 6.80 8.37 6.82
CA SER A 69 6.31 9.30 5.82
C SER A 69 5.17 10.15 6.39
N THR A 70 4.83 11.23 5.68
CA THR A 70 3.67 12.09 6.01
C THR A 70 2.45 11.73 5.18
N ASP A 71 2.45 10.53 4.58
CA ASP A 71 1.41 10.08 3.67
C ASP A 71 0.35 9.31 4.44
N PHE A 72 -0.83 9.90 4.53
CA PHE A 72 -1.97 9.30 5.24
C PHE A 72 -2.88 8.49 4.33
N HIS A 73 -2.73 8.60 3.01
CA HIS A 73 -3.53 7.88 2.04
C HIS A 73 -2.73 6.71 1.47
N ILE A 74 -3.17 5.49 1.76
CA ILE A 74 -2.43 4.27 1.44
C ILE A 74 -3.33 3.35 0.61
N ILE A 75 -2.82 2.93 -0.54
CA ILE A 75 -3.38 1.83 -1.33
C ILE A 75 -2.55 0.60 -1.00
N LEU A 76 -3.16 -0.40 -0.40
CA LEU A 76 -2.54 -1.67 -0.06
C LEU A 76 -3.02 -2.75 -1.02
N ASP A 77 -2.11 -3.25 -1.82
CA ASP A 77 -2.33 -4.30 -2.81
C ASP A 77 -1.55 -5.56 -2.43
N VAL A 78 -2.26 -6.54 -1.90
CA VAL A 78 -1.69 -7.72 -1.23
C VAL A 78 -2.55 -8.95 -1.49
N ASP A 79 -1.92 -10.13 -1.54
CA ASP A 79 -2.67 -11.38 -1.58
C ASP A 79 -3.57 -11.51 -0.34
N SER A 80 -4.80 -11.96 -0.56
CA SER A 80 -5.76 -12.31 0.49
C SER A 80 -5.16 -13.20 1.61
N MET A 81 -4.23 -14.09 1.27
CA MET A 81 -3.57 -14.98 2.23
C MET A 81 -2.62 -14.24 3.17
N ASN A 82 -2.05 -13.12 2.71
CA ASN A 82 -1.05 -12.36 3.46
C ASN A 82 -1.65 -11.10 4.12
N LEU A 83 -2.85 -10.69 3.72
CA LEU A 83 -3.54 -9.51 4.25
C LEU A 83 -3.58 -9.49 5.78
N GLU A 84 -3.94 -10.60 6.43
CA GLU A 84 -4.02 -10.68 7.89
C GLU A 84 -2.67 -10.37 8.55
N GLU A 85 -1.59 -10.91 7.99
CA GLU A 85 -0.23 -10.71 8.52
C GLU A 85 0.25 -9.27 8.29
N VAL A 86 -0.05 -8.69 7.12
CA VAL A 86 0.26 -7.29 6.82
C VAL A 86 -0.47 -6.34 7.75
N ILE A 87 -1.78 -6.53 7.94
CA ILE A 87 -2.59 -5.68 8.82
C ILE A 87 -2.13 -5.80 10.28
N THR A 88 -1.82 -7.03 10.73
CA THR A 88 -1.29 -7.27 12.08
C THR A 88 0.00 -6.49 12.30
N GLN A 89 0.96 -6.59 11.36
CA GLN A 89 2.22 -5.85 11.47
C GLN A 89 2.04 -4.34 11.30
N ALA A 90 1.11 -3.88 10.46
CA ALA A 90 0.81 -2.46 10.31
C ALA A 90 0.29 -1.84 11.63
N ASN A 91 -0.50 -2.60 12.38
CA ASN A 91 -0.97 -2.18 13.69
C ASN A 91 0.17 -1.99 14.71
N GLU A 92 1.24 -2.81 14.65
CA GLU A 92 2.42 -2.65 15.52
C GLU A 92 3.11 -1.30 15.32
N PHE A 93 3.03 -0.74 14.10
CA PHE A 93 3.56 0.59 13.76
C PHE A 93 2.53 1.73 13.90
N HIS A 94 1.36 1.46 14.49
CA HIS A 94 0.27 2.44 14.65
C HIS A 94 -0.22 3.05 13.33
N LEU A 95 -0.05 2.31 12.23
CA LEU A 95 -0.47 2.74 10.91
C LEU A 95 -1.98 2.65 10.70
N LEU A 96 -2.72 1.97 11.60
CA LEU A 96 -4.18 1.84 11.54
C LEU A 96 -4.93 2.90 12.38
N GLY A 97 -4.25 3.99 12.73
CA GLY A 97 -4.88 5.10 13.46
C GLY A 97 -5.86 5.90 12.61
N ASP A 98 -6.68 6.72 13.26
CA ASP A 98 -7.80 7.48 12.64
C ASP A 98 -7.38 8.42 11.50
N TYR A 99 -6.11 8.79 11.42
CA TYR A 99 -5.58 9.68 10.39
C TYR A 99 -5.32 8.94 9.07
N PHE A 100 -5.11 7.62 9.10
CA PHE A 100 -4.77 6.86 7.92
C PHE A 100 -6.01 6.39 7.17
N ASN A 101 -6.01 6.59 5.86
CA ASN A 101 -7.04 6.14 4.94
C ASN A 101 -6.47 4.99 4.10
N TYR A 102 -7.08 3.82 4.20
CA TYR A 102 -6.69 2.63 3.45
C TYR A 102 -7.68 2.31 2.34
N ILE A 103 -7.16 2.08 1.14
CA ILE A 103 -7.84 1.31 0.12
C ILE A 103 -7.13 -0.04 0.04
N ILE A 104 -7.86 -1.12 0.32
CA ILE A 104 -7.32 -2.46 0.23
C ILE A 104 -7.80 -3.10 -1.07
N THR A 105 -6.85 -3.59 -1.86
CA THR A 105 -7.11 -4.41 -3.05
C THR A 105 -6.50 -5.79 -2.83
N CYS A 106 -7.36 -6.80 -2.87
CA CYS A 106 -6.95 -8.20 -2.85
C CYS A 106 -7.53 -8.84 -4.12
N LEU A 107 -6.66 -9.42 -4.93
CA LEU A 107 -6.98 -9.97 -6.26
C LEU A 107 -6.48 -11.40 -6.39
#